data_AF-A0A841KI92-F1
#
_entry.id   AF-A0A841KI92-F1
#
_cell.length_a   1.000
_cell.length_b   1.000
_cell.length_c   1.000
_cell.angle_alpha   90.00
_cell.angle_beta   90.00
_cell.angle_gamma   90.00
#
_symmetry.space_group_name_H-M   'P 1'
#
loop_
_entity.id
_entity.type
_entity.pdbx_description
1 polymer ?
#
loop_
_entity_poly.entity_id
_entity_poly.type
_entity_poly.pdbx_seq_one_letter_code
_entity_poly.pdbx_strand_id
1 'polypeptide(L)'
;MIALLVLSIGFLGVGALLAMSLSTNNSAMSRSLATVDSYSILDAMRADLTQAKAGAYNGTIKADTCSTTASGFAGDQLKTWCAQLRKDLGGALATTSGTVNCNNQGVCTITIQFDDSRAGVGGDANQTLKTKAIL
;
A
#
# COMPACT_ATOMS: atom_id res chain seq x y z
N MET A 1 27.97 18.95 -40.43
CA MET A 1 26.60 18.69 -39.97
C MET A 1 26.56 17.65 -38.83
N ILE A 2 27.45 17.76 -37.83
CA ILE A 2 27.59 16.78 -36.72
C ILE A 2 26.97 17.28 -35.41
N ALA A 3 26.90 18.61 -35.22
CA ALA A 3 26.38 19.23 -34.00
C ALA A 3 24.90 18.90 -33.72
N LEU A 4 24.05 18.81 -34.75
CA LEU A 4 22.63 18.45 -34.59
C LEU A 4 22.44 16.99 -34.17
N LEU A 5 23.32 16.08 -34.60
CA LEU A 5 23.30 14.66 -34.21
C LEU A 5 23.67 14.50 -32.73
N VAL A 6 24.69 15.23 -32.27
CA VAL A 6 25.12 15.18 -30.87
C VAL A 6 24.05 15.79 -29.96
N LEU A 7 23.43 16.90 -30.40
CA LEU A 7 22.34 17.55 -29.67
C LEU A 7 21.10 16.64 -29.54
N SER A 8 20.71 15.93 -30.60
CA SER A 8 19.55 15.04 -30.57
C SER A 8 19.75 13.85 -29.62
N ILE A 9 20.95 13.26 -29.60
CA ILE A 9 21.30 12.18 -28.65
C ILE A 9 21.30 12.72 -27.21
N GLY A 10 21.80 13.94 -26.99
CA GLY A 10 21.77 14.61 -25.69
C GLY A 10 20.35 14.79 -25.13
N PHE A 11 19.39 15.22 -25.96
CA PHE A 11 18.00 15.38 -25.55
C PHE A 11 17.30 14.05 -25.25
N LEU A 12 17.62 12.98 -25.99
CA LEU A 12 17.11 11.64 -25.69
C LEU A 12 17.60 11.13 -24.33
N GLY A 13 18.86 11.41 -23.98
CA GLY A 13 19.42 11.08 -22.66
C GLY A 13 18.68 11.77 -21.51
N VAL A 14 18.40 13.07 -21.64
CA VAL A 14 17.66 13.83 -20.61
C VAL A 14 16.21 13.37 -20.51
N GLY A 15 15.55 13.09 -21.64
CA GLY A 15 14.18 12.56 -21.65
C GLY A 15 14.06 11.22 -20.92
N ALA A 16 15.02 10.32 -21.12
CA ALA A 16 15.08 9.04 -20.40
C ALA A 16 15.25 9.24 -18.89
N LEU A 17 16.11 10.17 -18.46
CA LEU A 17 16.31 10.48 -17.03
C LEU A 17 15.05 11.07 -16.39
N LEU A 18 14.34 11.97 -17.09
CA LEU A 18 13.07 12.54 -16.62
C LEU A 18 11.99 11.46 -16.46
N ALA A 19 11.88 10.55 -17.44
CA ALA A 19 10.94 9.43 -17.36
C ALA A 19 11.28 8.50 -16.18
N MET A 20 12.57 8.20 -15.97
CA MET A 20 13.01 7.39 -14.84
C MET A 20 12.72 8.09 -13.51
N SER A 21 13.01 9.39 -13.39
CA SER A 21 12.71 10.18 -12.19
C SER A 21 11.22 10.19 -11.85
N LEU A 22 10.33 10.20 -12.86
CA LEU A 22 8.90 10.16 -12.63
C LEU A 22 8.45 8.78 -12.12
N SER A 23 8.98 7.71 -12.72
CA SER A 23 8.68 6.33 -12.30
C SER A 23 9.12 6.03 -10.87
N THR A 24 10.30 6.52 -10.47
CA THR A 24 10.83 6.32 -9.11
C THR A 24 10.07 7.16 -8.08
N ASN A 25 9.65 8.39 -8.44
CA ASN A 25 8.84 9.21 -7.56
C ASN A 25 7.46 8.60 -7.31
N ASN A 26 6.83 8.03 -8.35
CA ASN A 26 5.55 7.34 -8.23
C ASN A 26 5.64 6.11 -7.30
N SER A 27 6.72 5.33 -7.41
CA SER A 27 6.99 4.20 -6.50
C SER A 27 7.18 4.64 -5.04
N ALA A 28 7.96 5.70 -4.82
CA ALA A 28 8.16 6.27 -3.49
C ALA A 28 6.84 6.77 -2.89
N MET A 29 5.96 7.34 -3.71
CA MET A 29 4.62 7.75 -3.29
C MET A 29 3.76 6.55 -2.89
N SER A 30 3.70 5.48 -3.68
CA SER A 30 2.95 4.26 -3.32
C SER A 30 3.42 3.64 -2.00
N ARG A 31 4.74 3.61 -1.73
CA ARG A 31 5.29 3.13 -0.45
C ARG A 31 4.90 4.02 0.73
N SER A 32 4.88 5.34 0.50
CA SER A 32 4.45 6.31 1.50
C SER A 32 2.97 6.14 1.82
N LEU A 33 2.12 5.98 0.81
CA LEU A 33 0.70 5.72 0.97
C LEU A 33 0.42 4.39 1.69
N ALA A 34 1.12 3.30 1.34
CA ALA A 34 1.00 2.03 2.06
C ALA A 34 1.36 2.18 3.55
N THR A 35 2.31 3.06 3.88
CA THR A 35 2.65 3.37 5.26
C THR A 35 1.51 4.10 5.96
N VAL A 36 0.94 5.13 5.31
CA VAL A 36 -0.23 5.86 5.82
C VAL A 36 -1.42 4.93 6.04
N ASP A 37 -1.73 4.05 5.08
CA ASP A 37 -2.80 3.05 5.17
C ASP A 37 -2.57 2.03 6.29
N SER A 38 -1.31 1.69 6.57
CA SER A 38 -0.99 0.83 7.72
C SER A 38 -1.30 1.52 9.05
N TYR A 39 -1.01 2.83 9.14
CA TYR A 39 -1.28 3.60 10.35
C TYR A 39 -2.76 3.95 10.50
N SER A 40 -3.51 4.14 9.42
CA SER A 40 -4.95 4.44 9.48
C SER A 40 -5.75 3.30 10.12
N ILE A 41 -5.48 2.04 9.74
CA ILE A 41 -6.13 0.89 10.37
C ILE A 41 -5.66 0.66 11.81
N LEU A 42 -4.40 0.94 12.12
CA LEU A 42 -3.89 0.90 13.49
C LEU A 42 -4.62 1.89 14.40
N ASP A 43 -4.91 3.10 13.89
CA ASP A 43 -5.64 4.11 14.63
C ASP A 43 -7.11 3.71 14.86
N ALA A 44 -7.76 3.15 13.83
CA ALA A 44 -9.11 2.58 13.97
C ALA A 44 -9.16 1.46 15.03
N MET A 45 -8.14 0.60 15.08
CA MET A 45 -8.04 -0.44 16.11
C MET A 45 -7.75 0.11 17.52
N ARG A 46 -7.04 1.25 17.63
CA ARG A 46 -6.85 1.95 18.91
C ARG A 46 -8.12 2.63 19.39
N ALA A 47 -8.97 3.07 18.48
CA ALA A 47 -10.30 3.56 18.85
C ALA A 47 -11.20 2.42 19.38
N ASP A 48 -11.01 1.19 18.91
CA ASP A 48 -11.79 0.00 19.30
C ASP A 48 -10.91 -1.14 19.86
N LEU A 49 -10.18 -0.83 20.95
CA LEU A 49 -9.21 -1.74 21.58
C LEU A 49 -9.81 -3.09 21.98
N THR A 50 -11.06 -3.09 22.46
CA THR A 50 -11.72 -4.30 22.95
C THR A 50 -11.93 -5.31 21.82
N GLN A 51 -12.47 -4.86 20.68
CA GLN A 51 -12.68 -5.72 19.52
C GLN A 51 -11.36 -6.06 18.81
N ALA A 52 -10.40 -5.14 18.80
CA ALA A 52 -9.07 -5.39 18.25
C ALA A 52 -8.33 -6.50 19.01
N LYS A 53 -8.36 -6.49 20.35
CA LYS A 53 -7.80 -7.57 21.19
C LYS A 53 -8.59 -8.88 21.10
N ALA A 54 -9.89 -8.80 20.83
CA ALA A 54 -10.73 -9.97 20.54
C ALA A 54 -10.49 -10.56 19.14
N GLY A 55 -9.68 -9.90 18.30
CA GLY A 55 -9.34 -10.37 16.95
C GLY A 55 -10.40 -10.06 15.91
N ALA A 56 -11.34 -9.15 16.16
CA ALA A 56 -12.40 -8.78 15.21
C ALA A 56 -11.84 -8.17 13.92
N TYR A 57 -10.64 -7.59 13.97
CA TYR A 57 -9.95 -7.02 12.82
C TYR A 57 -9.06 -8.05 12.09
N ASN A 58 -8.85 -9.24 12.66
CA ASN A 58 -7.93 -10.22 12.10
C ASN A 58 -8.47 -10.80 10.81
N GLY A 59 -7.66 -10.76 9.77
CA GLY A 59 -8.03 -11.28 8.46
C GLY A 59 -7.24 -10.63 7.34
N THR A 60 -7.46 -11.15 6.14
CA THR A 60 -6.90 -10.60 4.91
C THR A 60 -8.02 -9.93 4.13
N ILE A 61 -7.87 -8.63 3.89
CA ILE A 61 -8.76 -7.85 3.04
C ILE A 61 -8.07 -7.66 1.70
N LYS A 62 -8.72 -8.15 0.64
CA LYS A 62 -8.26 -7.90 -0.72
C LYS A 62 -8.92 -6.65 -1.27
N ALA A 63 -8.12 -5.81 -1.92
CA ALA A 63 -8.60 -4.57 -2.51
C ALA A 63 -9.51 -4.82 -3.72
N ASP A 64 -9.71 -6.03 -4.23
CA ASP A 64 -10.64 -6.31 -5.34
C ASP A 64 -12.09 -6.53 -4.87
N THR A 65 -12.27 -7.12 -3.68
CA THR A 65 -13.56 -7.58 -3.16
C THR A 65 -13.99 -6.84 -1.90
N CYS A 66 -13.06 -6.28 -1.10
CA CYS A 66 -13.37 -5.74 0.23
C CYS A 66 -14.18 -6.71 1.12
N SER A 67 -14.01 -8.01 0.93
CA SER A 67 -14.71 -8.98 1.77
C SER A 67 -14.11 -8.95 3.17
N THR A 68 -14.97 -8.82 4.17
CA THR A 68 -14.62 -8.96 5.59
C THR A 68 -15.66 -9.82 6.28
N THR A 69 -15.21 -10.69 7.18
CA THR A 69 -16.07 -11.48 8.07
C THR A 69 -16.41 -10.70 9.35
N ALA A 70 -15.80 -9.54 9.56
CA ALA A 70 -16.07 -8.68 10.70
C ALA A 70 -17.40 -7.94 10.53
N SER A 71 -18.12 -7.79 11.64
CA SER A 71 -19.40 -7.07 11.71
C SER A 71 -19.33 -5.89 12.68
N GLY A 72 -20.30 -4.98 12.59
CA GLY A 72 -20.32 -3.76 13.42
C GLY A 72 -19.17 -2.82 13.07
N PHE A 73 -18.68 -2.09 14.07
CA PHE A 73 -17.67 -1.04 13.88
C PHE A 73 -16.41 -1.57 13.17
N ALA A 74 -15.86 -2.71 13.61
CA ALA A 74 -14.68 -3.31 12.98
C ALA A 74 -14.89 -3.65 11.50
N GLY A 75 -16.07 -4.16 11.14
CA GLY A 75 -16.43 -4.44 9.75
C GLY A 75 -16.49 -3.18 8.88
N ASP A 76 -17.06 -2.09 9.42
CA ASP A 76 -17.16 -0.82 8.70
C ASP A 76 -15.81 -0.13 8.55
N GLN A 77 -14.94 -0.23 9.55
CA GLN A 77 -13.55 0.24 9.47
C GLN A 77 -12.75 -0.54 8.43
N LEU A 78 -12.85 -1.87 8.38
CA LEU A 78 -12.16 -2.69 7.38
C LEU A 78 -12.64 -2.41 5.95
N LYS A 79 -13.93 -2.14 5.75
CA LYS A 79 -14.47 -1.72 4.44
C LYS A 79 -13.92 -0.36 4.02
N THR A 80 -13.91 0.61 4.94
CA THR A 80 -13.34 1.93 4.71
C THR A 80 -11.85 1.83 4.37
N TRP A 81 -11.10 1.06 5.14
CA TRP A 81 -9.67 0.82 4.90
C TRP A 81 -9.41 0.18 3.54
N CYS A 82 -10.22 -0.79 3.13
CA CYS A 82 -10.07 -1.38 1.81
C CYS A 82 -10.47 -0.43 0.65
N ALA A 83 -11.40 0.49 0.87
CA ALA A 83 -11.66 1.57 -0.08
C ALA A 83 -10.46 2.53 -0.19
N GLN A 84 -9.74 2.79 0.91
CA GLN A 84 -8.49 3.57 0.91
C GLN A 84 -7.39 2.84 0.14
N LEU A 85 -7.13 1.56 0.46
CA LEU A 85 -6.15 0.74 -0.26
C LEU A 85 -6.39 0.73 -1.78
N ARG A 86 -7.65 0.64 -2.22
CA ARG A 86 -8.01 0.73 -3.64
C ARG A 86 -7.63 2.08 -4.24
N LYS A 87 -7.91 3.16 -3.54
CA LYS A 87 -7.68 4.53 -4.03
C LYS A 87 -6.18 4.82 -4.13
N ASP A 88 -5.42 4.39 -3.15
CA ASP A 88 -4.06 4.87 -2.93
C ASP A 88 -2.99 3.96 -3.55
N LEU A 89 -3.26 2.65 -3.70
CA LEU A 89 -2.29 1.65 -4.18
C LEU A 89 -2.64 1.05 -5.56
N GLY A 90 -3.38 1.78 -6.39
CA GLY A 90 -3.49 1.49 -7.82
C GLY A 90 -4.74 0.69 -8.24
N GLY A 91 -5.82 0.74 -7.48
CA GLY A 91 -7.15 0.27 -7.88
C GLY A 91 -7.60 -1.04 -7.25
N ALA A 92 -8.66 -1.63 -7.82
CA ALA A 92 -9.27 -2.87 -7.36
C ALA A 92 -8.49 -4.12 -7.80
N LEU A 93 -7.17 -4.14 -7.60
CA LEU A 93 -6.32 -5.26 -7.97
C LEU A 93 -6.33 -6.34 -6.88
N ALA A 94 -6.47 -7.60 -7.27
CA ALA A 94 -6.44 -8.75 -6.36
C ALA A 94 -5.05 -8.98 -5.74
N THR A 95 -4.00 -8.41 -6.33
CA THR A 95 -2.62 -8.42 -5.82
C THR A 95 -2.43 -7.45 -4.66
N THR A 96 -3.25 -6.39 -4.59
CA THR A 96 -3.25 -5.45 -3.47
C THR A 96 -4.08 -6.02 -2.32
N SER A 97 -3.44 -6.29 -1.20
CA SER A 97 -4.11 -6.84 -0.03
C SER A 97 -3.52 -6.30 1.28
N GLY A 98 -4.38 -6.17 2.28
CA GLY A 98 -4.00 -5.81 3.63
C GLY A 98 -4.37 -6.93 4.59
N THR A 99 -3.40 -7.43 5.35
CA THR A 99 -3.60 -8.47 6.36
C THR A 99 -3.34 -7.89 7.74
N VAL A 100 -4.31 -8.03 8.63
CA VAL A 100 -4.22 -7.64 10.02
C VAL A 100 -4.11 -8.91 10.87
N ASN A 101 -3.12 -8.94 11.76
CA ASN A 101 -2.96 -10.01 12.73
C ASN A 101 -2.61 -9.45 14.11
N CYS A 102 -3.60 -9.41 14.99
CA CYS A 102 -3.51 -8.99 16.38
C CYS A 102 -3.56 -10.19 17.32
N ASN A 103 -2.68 -10.19 18.33
CA ASN A 103 -2.71 -11.16 19.41
C ASN A 103 -3.50 -10.62 20.63
N ASN A 104 -3.85 -11.51 21.56
CA ASN A 104 -4.57 -11.16 22.79
C ASN A 104 -3.75 -10.26 23.75
N GLN A 105 -2.46 -10.04 23.48
CA GLN A 105 -1.60 -9.13 24.24
C GLN A 105 -1.62 -7.70 23.68
N GLY A 106 -2.38 -7.44 22.60
CA GLY A 106 -2.46 -6.14 21.94
C GLY A 106 -1.33 -5.85 20.95
N VAL A 107 -0.52 -6.85 20.58
CA VAL A 107 0.49 -6.71 19.53
C VAL A 107 -0.14 -7.05 18.19
N CYS A 108 -0.21 -6.05 17.31
CA CYS A 108 -0.75 -6.17 15.97
C CYS A 108 0.35 -6.07 14.91
N THR A 109 0.29 -6.95 13.92
CA THR A 109 1.11 -6.92 12.73
C THR A 109 0.21 -6.65 11.53
N ILE A 110 0.41 -5.52 10.89
CA ILE A 110 -0.23 -5.14 9.64
C ILE A 110 0.72 -5.47 8.50
N THR A 111 0.25 -6.21 7.50
CA THR A 111 1.00 -6.53 6.29
C THR A 111 0.22 -6.02 5.09
N ILE A 112 0.75 -5.04 4.38
CA ILE A 112 0.17 -4.55 3.13
C ILE A 112 1.04 -5.05 1.98
N GLN A 113 0.41 -5.69 1.02
CA GLN A 113 1.01 -6.11 -0.23
C GLN A 113 0.40 -5.31 -1.37
N PHE A 114 1.22 -4.82 -2.30
CA PHE A 114 0.78 -4.09 -3.49
C PHE A 114 1.75 -4.26 -4.67
N ASP A 115 1.28 -3.94 -5.86
CA ASP A 115 2.07 -4.00 -7.10
C ASP A 115 2.77 -2.66 -7.38
N ASP A 116 4.10 -2.66 -7.31
CA ASP A 116 4.98 -1.52 -7.58
C ASP A 116 5.79 -1.71 -8.88
N SER A 117 5.34 -2.58 -9.80
CA SER A 117 6.01 -2.83 -11.09
C SER A 117 6.11 -1.57 -11.96
N ARG A 118 5.24 -0.58 -11.73
CA ARG A 118 5.24 0.71 -12.43
C ARG A 118 6.48 1.56 -12.18
N ALA A 119 7.30 1.22 -11.18
CA ALA A 119 8.59 1.85 -10.90
C ALA A 119 9.66 1.56 -11.96
N GLY A 120 9.45 0.57 -12.84
CA GLY A 120 10.46 0.14 -13.81
C GLY A 120 11.62 -0.59 -13.13
N VAL A 121 12.86 -0.14 -13.35
CA VAL A 121 14.06 -0.76 -12.77
C VAL A 121 14.05 -0.61 -11.25
N GLY A 122 13.85 -1.71 -10.53
CA GLY A 122 13.75 -1.74 -9.06
C GLY A 122 12.32 -1.78 -8.51
N GLY A 123 11.30 -1.83 -9.38
CA GLY A 123 9.92 -2.14 -9.00
C GLY A 123 9.73 -3.64 -8.76
N ASP A 124 8.80 -3.99 -7.86
CA ASP A 124 8.39 -5.37 -7.62
C ASP A 124 6.87 -5.46 -7.71
N ALA A 125 6.37 -6.49 -8.39
CA ALA A 125 4.93 -6.75 -8.48
C ALA A 125 4.31 -7.21 -7.14
N ASN A 126 5.14 -7.55 -6.15
CA ASN A 126 4.73 -8.03 -4.82
C ASN A 126 5.44 -7.29 -3.68
N GLN A 127 5.50 -5.96 -3.75
CA GLN A 127 6.01 -5.16 -2.63
C GLN A 127 5.20 -5.44 -1.37
N THR A 128 5.90 -5.67 -0.25
CA THR A 128 5.28 -6.01 1.02
C THR A 128 5.80 -5.07 2.11
N LEU A 129 4.89 -4.32 2.73
CA LEU A 129 5.14 -3.50 3.91
C LEU A 129 4.62 -4.22 5.15
N LYS A 130 5.47 -4.42 6.15
CA LYS A 130 5.09 -5.00 7.45
C LYS A 130 5.29 -3.98 8.55
N THR A 131 4.20 -3.63 9.22
CA THR A 131 4.18 -2.70 10.35
C THR A 131 3.75 -3.45 11.60
N LYS A 132 4.61 -3.47 12.62
CA LYS A 132 4.31 -4.08 13.92
C LYS A 132 4.10 -2.97 14.95
N ALA A 133 2.99 -3.02 15.67
CA ALA A 133 2.65 -2.03 16.69
C ALA A 133 1.99 -2.71 17.90
N ILE A 134 2.07 -2.01 19.03
CA ILE A 134 1.31 -2.34 20.24
C ILE A 134 0.12 -1.36 20.30
N LEU A 135 -1.06 -1.91 20.55
CA LEU A 135 -2.33 -1.21 20.71
C LEU A 135 -2.49 -0.61 22.12
#